data_AF-A0A975B876-F1
#
_entry.id   AF-A0A975B876-F1
#
_cell.length_a   1.000
_cell.length_b   1.000
_cell.length_c   1.000
_cell.angle_alpha   90.00
_cell.angle_beta   90.00
_cell.angle_gamma   90.00
#
_symmetry.space_group_name_H-M   'P 1'
#
loop_
_entity.id
_entity.type
_entity.pdbx_description
1 polymer ?
#
loop_
_entity_poly.entity_id
_entity_poly.type
_entity_poly.pdbx_seq_one_letter_code
_entity_poly.pdbx_strand_id
1 'polypeptide(L)'
;MGVYVKLSILSDQIPDKEWNEFYDESLIFLKKYSDEIMGFREEIKGSIKRHVYSREIEHNKDDPQKRHWAAIGDFFSKETGETFCLYYDINHYFHGKYKSERCDDILLHMIDDYNDSEGKRAGHFCDIFNNKTQGYSYHIPMLAVAMICEDRFTELAAVSGNIDIYQARKAKILIREILNKEVHLPVCTDTVRLYNRIKRYYNDIRGIHYFELIYRGSENDLYKELQDVYDIEIIKQWFIENLMKFNSPASFGAIDMFIAWLNATQDLETLCNMACIDPKGPGFNPVEFASALASTWISIDKTRQGLMDIFLKPRGETDTVFSQFGMMLMDMGGFKGRNMKFHLDQDQVLSKIKELFPLDFPDIKKTFVNKNNKEKEKLDSLKDPVARLEKSVSEDNSDPLGDTFPVLESMKDATKEQRFMLKGAAAGMRRLRRNLSDEEEERLYMPNDELINMIILLTEKVGPKLSEDAWNWIDNEDNTELLRFLVLLVMIDNGEQKFWNMRKGILENKKLAKEVFELYNDPDIESVLEELEE
;
A
#
# COMPACT_ATOMS: atom_id res chain seq x y z
N MET A 1 3.07 2.56 9.87
CA MET A 1 3.41 2.24 8.46
C MET A 1 2.12 1.89 7.75
N GLY A 2 1.96 2.25 6.48
CA GLY A 2 0.73 2.01 5.73
C GLY A 2 0.80 2.61 4.33
N VAL A 3 -0.01 2.09 3.42
CA VAL A 3 -0.08 2.54 2.02
C VAL A 3 -1.23 3.52 1.89
N TYR A 4 -0.94 4.75 1.50
CA TYR A 4 -1.88 5.87 1.55
C TYR A 4 -1.87 6.70 0.26
N VAL A 5 -2.97 7.40 0.03
CA VAL A 5 -3.09 8.47 -0.96
C VAL A 5 -3.29 9.76 -0.19
N LYS A 6 -2.58 10.80 -0.60
CA LYS A 6 -2.62 12.12 0.02
C LYS A 6 -3.01 13.17 -1.01
N LEU A 7 -3.93 14.05 -0.64
CA LEU A 7 -4.28 15.25 -1.41
C LEU A 7 -4.13 16.47 -0.50
N SER A 8 -3.28 17.41 -0.91
CA SER A 8 -3.08 18.69 -0.23
C SER A 8 -3.52 19.83 -1.13
N ILE A 9 -4.07 20.89 -0.53
CA ILE A 9 -4.52 22.09 -1.26
C ILE A 9 -4.17 23.40 -0.52
N LEU A 10 -4.12 24.49 -1.29
CA LEU A 10 -4.16 25.87 -0.81
C LEU A 10 -5.63 26.35 -0.84
N SER A 11 -6.37 26.01 0.23
CA SER A 11 -7.83 26.21 0.28
C SER A 11 -8.27 27.67 0.20
N ASP A 12 -7.42 28.61 0.60
CA ASP A 12 -7.69 30.05 0.58
C ASP A 12 -7.63 30.67 -0.82
N GLN A 13 -7.05 29.96 -1.79
CA GLN A 13 -6.85 30.42 -3.17
C GLN A 13 -7.77 29.74 -4.19
N ILE A 14 -8.53 28.72 -3.78
CA ILE A 14 -9.45 27.99 -4.65
C ILE A 14 -10.86 28.61 -4.55
N PRO A 15 -11.48 29.04 -5.67
CA PRO A 15 -12.83 29.58 -5.63
C PRO A 15 -13.88 28.53 -5.26
N ASP A 16 -14.82 28.86 -4.37
CA ASP A 16 -15.94 28.00 -3.93
C ASP A 16 -16.67 27.32 -5.10
N LYS A 17 -16.95 28.08 -6.17
CA LYS A 17 -17.66 27.55 -7.33
C LYS A 17 -16.88 26.43 -8.02
N GLU A 18 -15.59 26.62 -8.22
CA GLU A 18 -14.75 25.62 -8.89
C GLU A 18 -14.56 24.39 -8.01
N TRP A 19 -14.47 24.57 -6.69
CA TRP A 19 -14.44 23.48 -5.72
C TRP A 19 -15.73 22.67 -5.72
N ASN A 20 -16.89 23.31 -5.74
CA ASN A 20 -18.19 22.64 -5.80
C ASN A 20 -18.33 21.81 -7.09
N GLU A 21 -17.88 22.35 -8.23
CA GLU A 21 -17.83 21.61 -9.49
C GLU A 21 -16.89 20.40 -9.43
N PHE A 22 -15.73 20.53 -8.77
CA PHE A 22 -14.84 19.41 -8.49
C PHE A 22 -15.49 18.35 -7.59
N TYR A 23 -16.17 18.78 -6.52
CA TYR A 23 -16.90 17.88 -5.63
C TYR A 23 -17.91 17.05 -6.42
N ASP A 24 -18.78 17.70 -7.20
CA ASP A 24 -19.81 16.99 -7.97
C ASP A 24 -19.19 16.06 -9.03
N GLU A 25 -18.11 16.48 -9.69
CA GLU A 25 -17.35 15.64 -10.65
C GLU A 25 -16.75 14.40 -9.97
N SER A 26 -16.12 14.57 -8.79
CA SER A 26 -15.56 13.46 -8.01
C SER A 26 -16.63 12.47 -7.55
N LEU A 27 -17.79 12.98 -7.14
CA LEU A 27 -18.92 12.16 -6.71
C LEU A 27 -19.52 11.36 -7.87
N ILE A 28 -19.65 11.99 -9.06
CA ILE A 28 -20.08 11.30 -10.28
C ILE A 28 -19.11 10.18 -10.65
N PHE A 29 -17.80 10.45 -10.57
CA PHE A 29 -16.77 9.45 -10.82
C PHE A 29 -16.92 8.24 -9.91
N LEU A 30 -16.98 8.47 -8.58
CA LEU A 30 -17.07 7.39 -7.60
C LEU A 30 -18.38 6.58 -7.74
N LYS A 31 -19.52 7.25 -8.02
CA LYS A 31 -20.81 6.57 -8.24
C LYS A 31 -20.87 5.74 -9.52
N LYS A 32 -20.02 6.01 -10.51
CA LYS A 32 -19.95 5.27 -11.78
C LYS A 32 -18.85 4.22 -11.83
N TYR A 33 -18.01 4.14 -10.79
CA TYR A 33 -16.95 3.15 -10.71
C TYR A 33 -17.54 1.73 -10.63
N SER A 34 -17.01 0.81 -11.45
CA SER A 34 -17.62 -0.51 -11.69
C SER A 34 -17.69 -1.39 -10.46
N ASP A 35 -16.70 -1.29 -9.57
CA ASP A 35 -16.58 -2.18 -8.41
C ASP A 35 -17.34 -1.62 -7.19
N GLU A 36 -18.09 -0.52 -7.40
CA GLU A 36 -18.94 0.17 -6.44
C GLU A 36 -18.20 0.59 -5.16
N ILE A 37 -17.90 1.88 -5.05
CA ILE A 37 -17.22 2.42 -3.87
C ILE A 37 -18.08 2.22 -2.62
N MET A 38 -17.46 1.71 -1.58
CA MET A 38 -18.08 1.44 -0.29
C MET A 38 -18.00 2.67 0.60
N GLY A 39 -19.16 3.17 1.02
CA GLY A 39 -19.29 4.20 2.06
C GLY A 39 -19.50 3.58 3.44
N PHE A 40 -19.55 4.43 4.46
CA PHE A 40 -19.75 4.01 5.84
C PHE A 40 -20.76 4.96 6.53
N ARG A 41 -21.87 4.41 7.01
CA ARG A 41 -22.92 5.20 7.67
C ARG A 41 -23.42 4.57 8.96
N GLU A 42 -23.95 5.40 9.84
CA GLU A 42 -24.75 4.98 10.98
C GLU A 42 -26.23 4.91 10.55
N GLU A 43 -26.89 3.81 10.90
CA GLU A 43 -28.33 3.61 10.72
C GLU A 43 -28.98 3.36 12.09
N ILE A 44 -30.22 3.84 12.26
CA ILE A 44 -31.02 3.59 13.47
C ILE A 44 -32.09 2.56 13.12
N LYS A 45 -32.02 1.38 13.75
CA LYS A 45 -33.06 0.34 13.69
C LYS A 45 -33.77 0.28 15.03
N GLY A 46 -35.01 0.79 15.07
CA GLY A 46 -35.75 0.97 16.32
C GLY A 46 -35.04 1.95 17.26
N SER A 47 -34.52 1.45 18.38
CA SER A 47 -33.73 2.23 19.36
C SER A 47 -32.23 1.93 19.31
N ILE A 48 -31.78 1.07 18.40
CA ILE A 48 -30.39 0.61 18.33
C ILE A 48 -29.71 1.25 17.13
N LYS A 49 -28.48 1.72 17.35
CA LYS A 49 -27.59 2.23 16.31
C LYS A 49 -26.73 1.11 15.77
N ARG A 50 -26.56 1.05 14.45
CA ARG A 50 -25.64 0.12 13.79
C ARG A 50 -24.83 0.83 12.71
N HIS A 51 -23.61 0.36 12.49
CA HIS A 51 -22.79 0.80 11.38
C HIS A 51 -22.98 -0.11 10.17
N VAL A 52 -23.06 0.51 8.99
CA VAL A 52 -23.37 -0.18 7.73
C VAL A 52 -22.42 0.27 6.64
N TYR A 53 -21.85 -0.70 5.92
CA TYR A 53 -21.20 -0.44 4.65
C TYR A 53 -22.26 -0.26 3.56
N SER A 54 -22.24 0.90 2.90
CA SER A 54 -23.37 1.40 2.10
C SER A 54 -22.90 1.87 0.72
N ARG A 55 -23.70 1.64 -0.32
CA ARG A 55 -23.49 2.21 -1.66
C ARG A 55 -23.81 3.71 -1.72
N GLU A 56 -24.61 4.19 -0.78
CA GLU A 56 -24.78 5.61 -0.56
C GLU A 56 -23.56 6.18 0.16
N ILE A 57 -22.66 6.75 -0.62
CA ILE A 57 -21.41 7.39 -0.16
C ILE A 57 -21.58 8.88 0.20
N GLU A 58 -22.73 9.48 -0.12
CA GLU A 58 -22.97 10.93 0.03
C GLU A 58 -23.83 11.22 1.26
N HIS A 59 -23.35 12.10 2.12
CA HIS A 59 -23.94 12.45 3.41
C HIS A 59 -24.41 13.90 3.43
N ASN A 60 -25.42 14.19 4.25
CA ASN A 60 -25.96 15.54 4.51
C ASN A 60 -26.26 16.36 3.25
N LYS A 61 -26.90 15.75 2.23
CA LYS A 61 -27.18 16.38 0.93
C LYS A 61 -27.90 17.72 1.02
N ASP A 62 -28.73 17.89 2.04
CA ASP A 62 -29.56 19.09 2.24
C ASP A 62 -28.83 20.24 2.96
N ASP A 63 -27.65 20.00 3.54
CA ASP A 63 -26.85 21.00 4.25
C ASP A 63 -25.49 21.17 3.58
N PRO A 64 -25.31 22.19 2.72
CA PRO A 64 -24.05 22.41 1.99
C PRO A 64 -22.80 22.47 2.87
N GLN A 65 -22.89 22.94 4.11
CA GLN A 65 -21.75 23.04 5.02
C GLN A 65 -21.31 21.69 5.59
N LYS A 66 -22.22 20.71 5.61
CA LYS A 66 -21.96 19.35 6.11
C LYS A 66 -21.99 18.31 5.01
N ARG A 67 -22.41 18.68 3.79
CA ARG A 67 -22.46 17.80 2.63
C ARG A 67 -21.06 17.31 2.33
N HIS A 68 -20.88 16.01 2.31
CA HIS A 68 -19.61 15.37 1.99
C HIS A 68 -19.87 13.98 1.41
N TRP A 69 -18.91 13.45 0.69
CA TRP A 69 -18.89 12.01 0.44
C TRP A 69 -17.82 11.34 1.30
N ALA A 70 -18.06 10.08 1.66
CA ALA A 70 -17.14 9.25 2.43
C ALA A 70 -16.95 7.88 1.76
N ALA A 71 -15.70 7.45 1.62
CA ALA A 71 -15.32 6.18 1.00
C ALA A 71 -14.33 5.41 1.90
N ILE A 72 -14.54 4.11 2.09
CA ILE A 72 -13.72 3.26 2.97
C ILE A 72 -13.19 1.99 2.29
N GLY A 73 -13.71 1.65 1.11
CA GLY A 73 -13.36 0.42 0.39
C GLY A 73 -14.16 0.29 -0.92
N ASP A 74 -14.32 -0.95 -1.39
CA ASP A 74 -15.16 -1.30 -2.55
C ASP A 74 -15.95 -2.59 -2.28
N PHE A 75 -17.12 -2.70 -2.93
CA PHE A 75 -18.02 -3.84 -2.71
C PHE A 75 -17.58 -5.11 -3.42
N PHE A 76 -16.73 -5.02 -4.45
CA PHE A 76 -16.21 -6.17 -5.18
C PHE A 76 -15.25 -7.01 -4.33
N SER A 77 -14.22 -6.38 -3.75
CA SER A 77 -13.23 -7.05 -2.90
C SER A 77 -13.68 -7.19 -1.45
N LYS A 78 -14.61 -6.33 -0.99
CA LYS A 78 -15.04 -6.20 0.41
C LYS A 78 -13.89 -5.83 1.37
N GLU A 79 -12.75 -5.41 0.84
CA GLU A 79 -11.60 -4.89 1.60
C GLU A 79 -11.87 -3.44 2.04
N THR A 80 -11.37 -3.06 3.21
CA THR A 80 -11.60 -1.73 3.79
C THR A 80 -10.34 -1.17 4.43
N GLY A 81 -10.06 0.10 4.18
CA GLY A 81 -8.99 0.84 4.86
C GLY A 81 -9.52 1.94 5.77
N GLU A 82 -8.81 3.06 5.83
CA GLU A 82 -9.27 4.27 6.51
C GLU A 82 -10.27 5.04 5.63
N THR A 83 -11.17 5.79 6.26
CA THR A 83 -12.22 6.57 5.57
C THR A 83 -11.66 7.82 4.91
N PHE A 84 -11.88 7.98 3.61
CA PHE A 84 -11.61 9.18 2.83
C PHE A 84 -12.86 10.04 2.80
N CYS A 85 -12.74 11.33 3.12
CA CYS A 85 -13.85 12.27 3.06
C CYS A 85 -13.49 13.48 2.18
N LEU A 86 -14.45 13.92 1.37
CA LEU A 86 -14.39 15.20 0.67
C LEU A 86 -15.64 16.00 1.01
N TYR A 87 -15.48 17.21 1.53
CA TYR A 87 -16.57 18.12 1.85
C TYR A 87 -16.89 19.03 0.67
N TYR A 88 -18.18 19.27 0.47
CA TYR A 88 -18.70 20.16 -0.56
C TYR A 88 -18.27 21.61 -0.29
N ASP A 89 -18.35 22.08 0.95
CA ASP A 89 -17.90 23.42 1.32
C ASP A 89 -16.37 23.46 1.54
N ILE A 90 -15.65 24.21 0.70
CA ILE A 90 -14.19 24.36 0.82
C ILE A 90 -13.77 25.02 2.14
N ASN A 91 -14.64 25.82 2.75
CA ASN A 91 -14.37 26.46 4.04
C ASN A 91 -14.20 25.46 5.17
N HIS A 92 -14.64 24.21 4.98
CA HIS A 92 -14.34 23.10 5.90
C HIS A 92 -12.82 22.92 6.09
N TYR A 93 -12.03 23.24 5.07
CA TYR A 93 -10.58 23.08 5.05
C TYR A 93 -9.83 24.38 5.38
N PHE A 94 -10.54 25.49 5.53
CA PHE A 94 -9.94 26.79 5.81
C PHE A 94 -9.67 26.95 7.32
N HIS A 95 -8.41 27.10 7.69
CA HIS A 95 -7.99 27.20 9.10
C HIS A 95 -7.71 28.63 9.59
N GLY A 96 -8.00 29.66 8.78
CA GLY A 96 -8.08 31.07 9.21
C GLY A 96 -6.81 31.72 9.74
N LYS A 97 -5.66 31.04 9.76
CA LYS A 97 -4.44 31.56 10.39
C LYS A 97 -3.53 32.33 9.45
N TYR A 98 -3.55 32.02 8.15
CA TYR A 98 -2.72 32.69 7.15
C TYR A 98 -3.49 32.77 5.84
N LYS A 99 -3.74 33.99 5.35
CA LYS A 99 -4.05 34.21 3.94
C LYS A 99 -2.74 34.53 3.27
N SER A 100 -2.32 33.73 2.29
CA SER A 100 -1.16 34.13 1.49
C SER A 100 -1.55 35.39 0.70
N GLU A 101 -0.73 36.44 0.79
CA GLU A 101 -0.88 37.63 -0.06
C GLU A 101 -0.44 37.35 -1.52
N ARG A 102 0.10 36.15 -1.79
CA ARG A 102 0.69 35.77 -3.07
C ARG A 102 0.03 34.48 -3.60
N CYS A 103 -0.22 34.45 -4.91
CA CYS A 103 -0.54 33.20 -5.60
C CYS A 103 0.73 32.35 -5.62
N ASP A 104 0.82 31.42 -4.68
CA ASP A 104 2.01 30.62 -4.42
C ASP A 104 1.80 29.18 -4.92
N ASP A 105 2.86 28.57 -5.44
CA ASP A 105 2.85 27.16 -5.83
C ASP A 105 2.90 26.30 -4.55
N ILE A 106 1.95 25.37 -4.38
CA ILE A 106 1.88 24.47 -3.22
C ILE A 106 3.18 23.70 -2.97
N LEU A 107 3.98 23.41 -4.00
CA LEU A 107 5.28 22.74 -3.82
C LEU A 107 6.27 23.61 -3.04
N LEU A 108 6.21 24.94 -3.17
CA LEU A 108 7.01 25.84 -2.33
C LEU A 108 6.64 25.70 -0.86
N HIS A 109 5.35 25.70 -0.56
CA HIS A 109 4.89 25.53 0.82
C HIS A 109 5.27 24.16 1.38
N MET A 110 5.24 23.10 0.55
CA MET A 110 5.74 21.78 0.96
C MET A 110 7.25 21.77 1.24
N ILE A 111 8.03 22.52 0.45
CA ILE A 111 9.48 22.69 0.64
C ILE A 111 9.78 23.50 1.92
N ASP A 112 9.04 24.59 2.15
CA ASP A 112 9.20 25.44 3.32
C ASP A 112 8.83 24.67 4.60
N ASP A 113 7.73 23.91 4.59
CA ASP A 113 7.33 23.03 5.70
C ASP A 113 8.38 21.95 6.01
N TYR A 114 9.13 21.47 5.00
CA TYR A 114 10.23 20.52 5.20
C TYR A 114 11.46 21.18 5.83
N ASN A 115 11.74 22.43 5.44
CA ASN A 115 12.90 23.17 5.95
C ASN A 115 12.68 23.80 7.32
N ASP A 116 11.43 23.89 7.80
CA ASP A 116 11.15 24.46 9.11
C ASP A 116 11.62 23.55 10.25
N SER A 117 12.85 23.82 10.70
CA SER A 117 13.50 23.17 11.84
C SER A 117 12.83 23.40 13.20
N GLU A 118 11.91 24.36 13.34
CA GLU A 118 11.18 24.61 14.60
C GLU A 118 9.92 23.76 14.74
N GLY A 119 9.56 22.95 13.73
CA GLY A 119 8.39 22.07 13.77
C GLY A 119 7.04 22.82 13.76
N LYS A 120 7.06 24.13 13.51
CA LYS A 120 5.85 24.93 13.30
C LYS A 120 5.47 24.80 11.83
N ARG A 121 4.71 23.76 11.47
CA ARG A 121 4.07 23.71 10.13
C ARG A 121 3.54 25.11 9.82
N ALA A 122 4.06 25.73 8.77
CA ALA A 122 3.76 27.11 8.48
C ALA A 122 2.27 27.25 8.08
N GLY A 123 1.59 26.11 7.91
CA GLY A 123 0.13 26.01 7.90
C GLY A 123 -0.46 26.61 6.64
N HIS A 124 0.36 26.67 5.59
CA HIS A 124 0.04 27.32 4.33
C HIS A 124 -0.85 26.45 3.44
N PHE A 125 -0.80 25.13 3.59
CA PHE A 125 -1.69 24.19 2.91
C PHE A 125 -2.38 23.27 3.91
N CYS A 126 -3.50 22.69 3.50
CA CYS A 126 -4.24 21.70 4.28
C CYS A 126 -4.35 20.39 3.52
N ASP A 127 -4.33 19.29 4.27
CA ASP A 127 -4.58 17.96 3.74
C ASP A 127 -6.10 17.73 3.69
N ILE A 128 -6.62 17.43 2.50
CA ILE A 128 -8.02 17.05 2.30
C ILE A 128 -8.25 15.65 2.84
N PHE A 129 -7.37 14.73 2.45
CA PHE A 129 -7.23 13.40 3.02
C PHE A 129 -5.76 12.97 2.97
N ASN A 130 -5.39 12.12 3.93
CA ASN A 130 -4.09 11.50 4.05
C ASN A 130 -4.27 10.12 4.71
N ASN A 131 -5.14 9.33 4.09
CA ASN A 131 -5.74 8.16 4.69
C ASN A 131 -5.15 6.89 4.07
N LYS A 132 -5.04 5.83 4.87
CA LYS A 132 -4.46 4.57 4.44
C LYS A 132 -5.48 3.71 3.73
N THR A 133 -5.21 3.46 2.46
CA THR A 133 -5.86 2.43 1.64
C THR A 133 -5.39 1.02 1.96
N GLN A 134 -4.22 0.89 2.61
CA GLN A 134 -3.48 -0.37 2.80
C GLN A 134 -3.07 -1.10 1.51
N GLY A 135 -3.26 -0.45 0.36
CA GLY A 135 -3.01 -1.04 -0.95
C GLY A 135 -4.20 -1.80 -1.51
N TYR A 136 -5.37 -1.74 -0.88
CA TYR A 136 -6.59 -2.40 -1.37
C TYR A 136 -7.11 -1.78 -2.67
N SER A 137 -8.03 -2.50 -3.32
CA SER A 137 -8.47 -2.20 -4.70
C SER A 137 -8.98 -0.77 -4.89
N TYR A 138 -9.64 -0.19 -3.89
CA TYR A 138 -10.08 1.21 -3.90
C TYR A 138 -8.95 2.28 -3.87
N HIS A 139 -7.67 1.89 -3.80
CA HIS A 139 -6.53 2.80 -3.87
C HIS A 139 -6.50 3.61 -5.17
N ILE A 140 -6.72 2.94 -6.31
CA ILE A 140 -6.68 3.57 -7.63
C ILE A 140 -7.82 4.59 -7.82
N PRO A 141 -9.10 4.33 -7.46
CA PRO A 141 -10.13 5.36 -7.55
C PRO A 141 -9.90 6.53 -6.59
N MET A 142 -9.31 6.33 -5.41
CA MET A 142 -8.92 7.45 -4.54
C MET A 142 -7.80 8.30 -5.15
N LEU A 143 -6.79 7.66 -5.76
CA LEU A 143 -5.77 8.34 -6.55
C LEU A 143 -6.38 9.11 -7.74
N ALA A 144 -7.37 8.53 -8.42
CA ALA A 144 -8.07 9.19 -9.52
C ALA A 144 -8.77 10.49 -9.06
N VAL A 145 -9.47 10.47 -7.93
CA VAL A 145 -10.06 11.69 -7.34
C VAL A 145 -8.99 12.75 -7.05
N ALA A 146 -7.87 12.34 -6.45
CA ALA A 146 -6.77 13.25 -6.17
C ALA A 146 -6.16 13.85 -7.46
N MET A 147 -6.04 13.05 -8.52
CA MET A 147 -5.57 13.47 -9.84
C MET A 147 -6.51 14.47 -10.52
N ILE A 148 -7.83 14.26 -10.44
CA ILE A 148 -8.82 15.22 -10.96
C ILE A 148 -8.65 16.58 -10.25
N CYS A 149 -8.42 16.57 -8.94
CA CYS A 149 -8.18 17.78 -8.15
C CYS A 149 -6.91 18.50 -8.59
N GLU A 150 -5.77 17.80 -8.64
CA GLU A 150 -4.48 18.40 -9.00
C GLU A 150 -4.45 18.96 -10.43
N ASP A 151 -5.11 18.26 -11.36
CA ASP A 151 -5.23 18.72 -12.75
C ASP A 151 -6.03 20.03 -12.84
N ARG A 152 -7.18 20.09 -12.16
CA ARG A 152 -8.06 21.26 -12.15
C ARG A 152 -7.43 22.45 -11.43
N PHE A 153 -6.81 22.22 -10.27
CA PHE A 153 -6.21 23.25 -9.43
C PHE A 153 -4.68 23.19 -9.52
N THR A 154 -4.17 23.26 -10.75
CA THR A 154 -2.73 23.26 -11.02
C THR A 154 -2.05 24.35 -10.17
N GLU A 155 -0.91 24.01 -9.56
CA GLU A 155 -0.16 24.86 -8.60
C GLU A 155 -0.82 25.05 -7.23
N LEU A 156 -2.13 24.86 -7.08
CA LEU A 156 -2.84 25.03 -5.80
C LEU A 156 -3.16 23.70 -5.11
N ALA A 157 -3.03 22.58 -5.81
CA ALA A 157 -3.20 21.24 -5.29
C ALA A 157 -1.99 20.36 -5.62
N ALA A 158 -1.74 19.37 -4.78
CA ALA A 158 -0.71 18.36 -4.99
C ALA A 158 -1.12 17.00 -4.43
N VAL A 159 -0.95 15.98 -5.27
CA VAL A 159 -1.09 14.57 -4.91
C VAL A 159 0.24 14.06 -4.35
N SER A 160 0.15 13.22 -3.33
CA SER A 160 1.30 12.53 -2.74
C SER A 160 0.85 11.16 -2.17
N GLY A 161 1.76 10.48 -1.50
CA GLY A 161 1.53 9.18 -0.86
C GLY A 161 2.38 8.07 -1.45
N ASN A 162 1.95 6.83 -1.19
CA ASN A 162 2.60 5.63 -1.72
C ASN A 162 2.03 5.32 -3.10
N ILE A 163 2.38 6.15 -4.07
CA ILE A 163 1.90 6.06 -5.45
C ILE A 163 3.06 5.93 -6.42
N ASP A 164 2.85 5.23 -7.54
CA ASP A 164 3.80 5.15 -8.65
C ASP A 164 3.19 5.61 -10.00
N ILE A 165 4.04 5.77 -11.01
CA ILE A 165 3.63 6.22 -12.35
C ILE A 165 2.65 5.26 -13.05
N TYR A 166 2.73 3.95 -12.77
CA TYR A 166 1.85 2.96 -13.39
C TYR A 166 0.46 2.99 -12.75
N GLN A 167 0.39 3.16 -11.43
CA GLN A 167 -0.87 3.39 -10.72
C GLN A 167 -1.54 4.69 -11.15
N ALA A 168 -0.76 5.77 -11.31
CA ALA A 168 -1.26 7.03 -11.87
C ALA A 168 -1.78 6.86 -13.30
N ARG A 169 -1.13 6.05 -14.13
CA ARG A 169 -1.63 5.71 -15.47
C ARG A 169 -2.93 4.90 -15.42
N LYS A 170 -3.05 3.92 -14.52
CA LYS A 170 -4.30 3.17 -14.28
C LYS A 170 -5.44 4.13 -13.88
N ALA A 171 -5.19 5.00 -12.91
CA ALA A 171 -6.13 6.02 -12.46
C ALA A 171 -6.55 6.97 -13.60
N LYS A 172 -5.58 7.44 -14.41
CA LYS A 172 -5.85 8.25 -15.61
C LYS A 172 -6.76 7.54 -16.62
N ILE A 173 -6.55 6.25 -16.86
CA ILE A 173 -7.39 5.45 -17.76
C ILE A 173 -8.83 5.40 -17.23
N LEU A 174 -9.02 5.13 -15.93
CA LEU A 174 -10.34 5.11 -15.30
C LEU A 174 -11.06 6.46 -15.42
N ILE A 175 -10.35 7.58 -15.19
CA ILE A 175 -10.92 8.93 -15.35
C ILE A 175 -11.41 9.13 -16.78
N ARG A 176 -10.60 8.73 -17.77
CA ARG A 176 -10.98 8.83 -19.17
C ARG A 176 -12.19 7.97 -19.50
N GLU A 177 -12.26 6.75 -19.00
CA GLU A 177 -13.37 5.83 -19.28
C GLU A 177 -14.69 6.29 -18.64
N ILE A 178 -14.64 6.80 -17.41
CA ILE A 178 -15.83 7.15 -16.63
C ILE A 178 -16.31 8.59 -16.92
N LEU A 179 -15.39 9.54 -17.02
CA LEU A 179 -15.69 10.97 -17.20
C LEU A 179 -15.43 11.49 -18.62
N ASN A 180 -14.84 10.68 -19.52
CA ASN A 180 -14.42 11.11 -20.86
C ASN A 180 -13.51 12.35 -20.83
N LYS A 181 -12.61 12.39 -19.84
CA LYS A 181 -11.70 13.50 -19.58
C LYS A 181 -10.26 13.03 -19.61
N GLU A 182 -9.40 13.81 -20.24
CA GLU A 182 -7.95 13.66 -20.14
C GLU A 182 -7.44 14.50 -18.99
N VAL A 183 -6.69 13.88 -18.08
CA VAL A 183 -6.00 14.55 -16.98
C VAL A 183 -4.49 14.33 -17.08
N HIS A 184 -3.69 15.23 -16.52
CA HIS A 184 -2.26 14.99 -16.41
C HIS A 184 -1.95 13.96 -15.31
N LEU A 185 -0.75 13.36 -15.38
CA LEU A 185 -0.24 12.54 -14.27
C LEU A 185 0.05 13.45 -13.06
N PRO A 186 0.00 12.91 -11.82
CA PRO A 186 0.46 13.62 -10.65
C PRO A 186 1.84 14.23 -10.86
N VAL A 187 2.04 15.48 -10.46
CA VAL A 187 3.33 16.17 -10.61
C VAL A 187 4.46 15.36 -9.97
N CYS A 188 4.22 14.72 -8.82
CA CYS A 188 5.21 13.90 -8.12
C CYS A 188 5.64 12.64 -8.90
N THR A 189 4.90 12.24 -9.94
CA THR A 189 5.23 11.09 -10.80
C THR A 189 5.68 11.49 -12.20
N ASP A 190 5.64 12.79 -12.53
CA ASP A 190 6.05 13.34 -13.83
C ASP A 190 7.35 14.12 -13.65
N THR A 191 8.48 13.46 -13.94
CA THR A 191 9.84 13.99 -13.81
C THR A 191 9.99 15.37 -14.44
N VAL A 192 9.51 15.54 -15.67
CA VAL A 192 9.71 16.77 -16.44
C VAL A 192 8.85 17.90 -15.87
N ARG A 193 7.58 17.65 -15.53
CA ARG A 193 6.72 18.67 -14.90
C ARG A 193 7.21 19.06 -13.51
N LEU A 194 7.65 18.09 -12.71
CA LEU A 194 8.20 18.34 -11.37
C LEU A 194 9.46 19.20 -11.44
N TYR A 195 10.42 18.80 -12.26
CA TYR A 195 11.64 19.59 -12.49
C TYR A 195 11.31 21.00 -12.97
N ASN A 196 10.41 21.14 -13.95
CA ASN A 196 10.03 22.44 -14.49
C ASN A 196 9.33 23.35 -13.48
N ARG A 197 8.67 22.81 -12.45
CA ARG A 197 8.11 23.60 -11.35
C ARG A 197 9.18 23.99 -10.33
N ILE A 198 10.02 23.04 -9.90
CA ILE A 198 11.07 23.30 -8.90
C ILE A 198 12.11 24.30 -9.42
N LYS A 199 12.54 24.16 -10.69
CA LYS A 199 13.57 25.03 -11.29
C LYS A 199 13.19 26.51 -11.37
N ARG A 200 11.89 26.84 -11.28
CA ARG A 200 11.43 28.24 -11.21
C ARG A 200 11.97 28.95 -9.96
N TYR A 201 12.28 28.18 -8.92
CA TYR A 201 12.68 28.68 -7.61
C TYR A 201 14.10 28.23 -7.23
N TYR A 202 14.51 27.02 -7.61
CA TYR A 202 15.80 26.44 -7.26
C TYR A 202 16.49 25.80 -8.47
N ASN A 203 17.53 26.45 -9.00
CA ASN A 203 18.33 25.98 -10.15
C ASN A 203 19.68 25.36 -9.76
N ASP A 204 19.95 25.25 -8.46
CA ASP A 204 21.18 24.68 -7.93
C ASP A 204 20.93 23.29 -7.33
N ILE A 205 21.94 22.75 -6.63
CA ILE A 205 21.88 21.44 -5.97
C ILE A 205 20.69 21.28 -5.01
N ARG A 206 20.17 22.37 -4.42
CA ARG A 206 18.99 22.32 -3.55
C ARG A 206 17.75 21.91 -4.33
N GLY A 207 17.68 22.26 -5.61
CA GLY A 207 16.61 21.82 -6.51
C GLY A 207 16.55 20.29 -6.63
N ILE A 208 17.69 19.60 -6.61
CA ILE A 208 17.72 18.12 -6.62
C ILE A 208 17.19 17.56 -5.30
N HIS A 209 17.58 18.13 -4.16
CA HIS A 209 17.06 17.70 -2.85
C HIS A 209 15.54 17.87 -2.73
N TYR A 210 14.99 18.98 -3.22
CA TYR A 210 13.54 19.19 -3.23
C TYR A 210 12.83 18.32 -4.26
N PHE A 211 13.49 18.02 -5.38
CA PHE A 211 12.98 17.05 -6.34
C PHE A 211 12.83 15.68 -5.67
N GLU A 212 13.87 15.19 -5.00
CA GLU A 212 13.87 13.92 -4.26
C GLU A 212 12.78 13.87 -3.18
N LEU A 213 12.58 14.98 -2.45
CA LEU A 213 11.55 15.08 -1.41
C LEU A 213 10.13 14.83 -1.96
N ILE A 214 9.82 15.37 -3.14
CA ILE A 214 8.48 15.36 -3.72
C ILE A 214 8.29 14.17 -4.67
N TYR A 215 9.33 13.73 -5.36
CA TYR A 215 9.27 12.68 -6.35
C TYR A 215 8.79 11.35 -5.75
N ARG A 216 7.89 10.67 -6.48
CA ARG A 216 7.29 9.37 -6.10
C ARG A 216 7.45 8.32 -7.20
N GLY A 217 8.38 8.51 -8.14
CA GLY A 217 8.77 7.42 -9.03
C GLY A 217 9.74 6.45 -8.36
N SER A 218 10.27 5.49 -9.13
CA SER A 218 11.18 4.48 -8.58
C SER A 218 12.50 5.11 -8.11
N GLU A 219 12.88 4.87 -6.86
CA GLU A 219 14.19 5.28 -6.32
C GLU A 219 15.36 4.71 -7.16
N ASN A 220 15.21 3.47 -7.66
CA ASN A 220 16.19 2.83 -8.53
C ASN A 220 16.37 3.57 -9.87
N ASP A 221 15.35 4.30 -10.32
CA ASP A 221 15.38 5.04 -11.57
C ASP A 221 15.63 6.55 -11.34
N LEU A 222 15.66 7.03 -10.08
CA LEU A 222 15.85 8.45 -9.73
C LEU A 222 17.05 9.09 -10.44
N TYR A 223 18.21 8.41 -10.45
CA TYR A 223 19.40 8.92 -11.13
C TYR A 223 19.21 9.11 -12.63
N LYS A 224 18.56 8.13 -13.26
CA LYS A 224 18.27 8.18 -14.70
C LYS A 224 17.34 9.37 -14.99
N GLU A 225 16.33 9.55 -14.17
CA GLU A 225 15.36 10.64 -14.30
C GLU A 225 16.01 12.02 -14.05
N LEU A 226 16.95 12.11 -13.10
CA LEU A 226 17.73 13.33 -12.87
C LEU A 226 18.66 13.66 -14.04
N GLN A 227 19.26 12.66 -14.69
CA GLN A 227 20.14 12.86 -15.85
C GLN A 227 19.43 13.45 -17.06
N ASP A 228 18.13 13.20 -17.19
CA ASP A 228 17.33 13.75 -18.28
C ASP A 228 17.03 15.25 -18.10
N VAL A 229 17.21 15.80 -16.89
CA VAL A 229 16.79 17.18 -16.55
C VAL A 229 17.86 18.06 -15.89
N TYR A 230 18.91 17.49 -15.30
CA TYR A 230 20.02 18.22 -14.67
C TYR A 230 21.37 17.99 -15.38
N ASP A 231 22.27 18.96 -15.25
CA ASP A 231 23.67 18.80 -15.69
C ASP A 231 24.38 17.72 -14.88
N ILE A 232 25.15 16.88 -15.56
CA ILE A 232 25.87 15.74 -14.97
C ILE A 232 26.81 16.16 -13.84
N GLU A 233 27.42 17.34 -13.90
CA GLU A 233 28.34 17.81 -12.84
C GLU A 233 27.58 18.17 -11.55
N ILE A 234 26.36 18.71 -11.66
CA ILE A 234 25.49 18.97 -10.50
C ILE A 234 25.04 17.63 -9.88
N ILE A 235 24.70 16.64 -10.71
CA ILE A 235 24.32 15.30 -10.25
C ILE A 235 25.48 14.62 -9.53
N LYS A 236 26.70 14.69 -10.06
CA LYS A 236 27.91 14.15 -9.41
C LYS A 236 28.15 14.81 -8.06
N GLN A 237 28.03 16.14 -7.97
CA GLN A 237 28.18 16.84 -6.70
C GLN A 237 27.13 16.39 -5.68
N TRP A 238 25.86 16.31 -6.08
CA TRP A 238 24.78 15.80 -5.23
C TRP A 238 25.01 14.35 -4.79
N PHE A 239 25.51 13.50 -5.70
CA PHE A 239 25.86 12.12 -5.38
C PHE A 239 26.94 12.03 -4.32
N ILE A 240 28.01 12.82 -4.47
CA ILE A 240 29.11 12.91 -3.50
C ILE A 240 28.58 13.38 -2.14
N GLU A 241 27.78 14.45 -2.10
CA GLU A 241 27.21 14.99 -0.86
C GLU A 241 26.33 13.98 -0.11
N ASN A 242 25.58 13.15 -0.84
CA ASN A 242 24.79 12.07 -0.23
C ASN A 242 25.65 10.88 0.21
N LEU A 243 26.68 10.50 -0.56
CA LEU A 243 27.59 9.43 -0.16
C LEU A 243 28.36 9.76 1.12
N MET A 244 28.72 11.04 1.32
CA MET A 244 29.39 11.51 2.55
C MET A 244 28.57 11.30 3.82
N LYS A 245 27.24 11.09 3.72
CA LYS A 245 26.38 10.80 4.89
C LYS A 245 26.63 9.40 5.47
N PHE A 246 27.36 8.54 4.75
CA PHE A 246 27.64 7.17 5.17
C PHE A 246 29.08 7.01 5.64
N ASN A 247 29.25 6.45 6.84
CA ASN A 247 30.57 6.16 7.40
C ASN A 247 31.22 4.90 6.80
N SER A 248 30.48 4.11 6.01
CA SER A 248 30.98 2.86 5.43
C SER A 248 30.33 2.60 4.06
N PRO A 249 31.11 2.11 3.08
CA PRO A 249 30.58 1.71 1.77
C PRO A 249 29.65 0.49 1.87
N ALA A 250 29.74 -0.30 2.95
CA ALA A 250 28.88 -1.46 3.18
C ALA A 250 27.52 -1.12 3.80
N SER A 251 27.25 0.15 4.10
CA SER A 251 25.96 0.59 4.60
C SER A 251 24.85 0.40 3.55
N PHE A 252 23.63 0.13 4.00
CA PHE A 252 22.51 -0.14 3.10
C PHE A 252 22.23 1.00 2.11
N GLY A 253 22.34 2.26 2.57
CA GLY A 253 22.11 3.42 1.72
C GLY A 253 23.24 3.66 0.71
N ALA A 254 24.51 3.42 1.09
CA ALA A 254 25.62 3.48 0.14
C ALA A 254 25.48 2.44 -0.99
N ILE A 255 25.08 1.21 -0.64
CA ILE A 255 24.84 0.15 -1.63
C ILE A 255 23.69 0.54 -2.60
N ASP A 256 22.60 1.14 -2.11
CA ASP A 256 21.53 1.64 -2.99
C ASP A 256 22.06 2.67 -3.98
N MET A 257 22.84 3.63 -3.49
CA MET A 257 23.42 4.67 -4.33
C MET A 257 24.35 4.07 -5.40
N PHE A 258 25.13 3.04 -5.07
CA PHE A 258 25.97 2.34 -6.03
C PHE A 258 25.12 1.64 -7.10
N ILE A 259 24.08 0.90 -6.69
CA ILE A 259 23.16 0.21 -7.61
C ILE A 259 22.49 1.23 -8.54
N ALA A 260 21.96 2.31 -7.98
CA ALA A 260 21.21 3.31 -8.72
C ALA A 260 22.10 4.06 -9.72
N TRP A 261 23.33 4.43 -9.33
CA TRP A 261 24.33 5.00 -10.24
C TRP A 261 24.69 4.05 -11.38
N LEU A 262 25.01 2.78 -11.07
CA LEU A 262 25.43 1.80 -12.07
C LEU A 262 24.30 1.42 -13.02
N ASN A 263 23.07 1.31 -12.52
CA ASN A 263 21.89 1.07 -13.35
C ASN A 263 21.62 2.22 -14.33
N ALA A 264 21.85 3.46 -13.91
CA ALA A 264 21.63 4.64 -14.74
C ALA A 264 22.76 4.88 -15.74
N THR A 265 24.02 4.81 -15.28
CA THR A 265 25.17 5.31 -16.04
C THR A 265 26.02 4.21 -16.67
N GLN A 266 25.97 3.00 -16.12
CA GLN A 266 26.88 1.89 -16.46
C GLN A 266 28.37 2.25 -16.26
N ASP A 267 28.66 3.31 -15.50
CA ASP A 267 30.00 3.88 -15.34
C ASP A 267 30.58 3.56 -13.96
N LEU A 268 31.29 2.42 -13.91
CA LEU A 268 32.02 1.99 -12.71
C LEU A 268 33.22 2.90 -12.39
N GLU A 269 33.88 3.48 -13.39
CA GLU A 269 35.10 4.26 -13.17
C GLU A 269 34.78 5.57 -12.46
N THR A 270 33.75 6.28 -12.92
CA THR A 270 33.28 7.50 -12.25
C THR A 270 32.75 7.17 -10.86
N LEU A 271 32.08 6.03 -10.65
CA LEU A 271 31.67 5.59 -9.31
C LEU A 271 32.88 5.40 -8.38
N CYS A 272 33.91 4.68 -8.83
CA CYS A 272 35.14 4.49 -8.06
C CYS A 272 35.84 5.82 -7.74
N ASN A 273 35.88 6.73 -8.71
CA ASN A 273 36.44 8.06 -8.51
C ASN A 273 35.69 8.83 -7.42
N MET A 274 34.35 8.93 -7.52
CA MET A 274 33.53 9.66 -6.55
C MET A 274 33.57 9.05 -5.14
N ALA A 275 33.60 7.72 -5.04
CA ALA A 275 33.52 7.01 -3.76
C ALA A 275 34.86 6.92 -3.02
N CYS A 276 35.99 6.80 -3.73
CA CYS A 276 37.28 6.47 -3.13
C CYS A 276 38.39 7.50 -3.37
N ILE A 277 38.34 8.26 -4.48
CA ILE A 277 39.49 9.07 -4.94
C ILE A 277 39.22 10.58 -4.80
N ASP A 278 38.00 11.04 -5.10
CA ASP A 278 37.65 12.45 -5.10
C ASP A 278 37.90 13.05 -3.69
N PRO A 279 38.71 14.12 -3.57
CA PRO A 279 38.97 14.77 -2.28
C PRO A 279 37.73 15.35 -1.59
N LYS A 280 36.66 15.61 -2.35
CA LYS A 280 35.35 16.02 -1.82
C LYS A 280 34.44 14.82 -1.53
N GLY A 281 34.84 13.62 -1.95
CA GLY A 281 34.15 12.36 -1.71
C GLY A 281 34.33 11.83 -0.28
N PRO A 282 33.64 10.73 0.07
CA PRO A 282 33.79 10.11 1.38
C PRO A 282 35.16 9.46 1.60
N GLY A 283 35.95 9.25 0.54
CA GLY A 283 37.29 8.66 0.63
C GLY A 283 37.27 7.24 1.18
N PHE A 284 36.30 6.42 0.76
CA PHE A 284 36.17 5.05 1.24
C PHE A 284 37.42 4.22 0.94
N ASN A 285 37.76 3.32 1.86
CA ASN A 285 38.86 2.39 1.65
C ASN A 285 38.56 1.50 0.41
N PRO A 286 39.45 1.43 -0.60
CA PRO A 286 39.20 0.68 -1.83
C PRO A 286 38.90 -0.82 -1.63
N VAL A 287 39.47 -1.45 -0.58
CA VAL A 287 39.23 -2.86 -0.27
C VAL A 287 37.83 -3.07 0.30
N GLU A 288 37.39 -2.19 1.21
CA GLU A 288 36.02 -2.22 1.74
C GLU A 288 34.99 -1.90 0.67
N PHE A 289 35.27 -0.89 -0.17
CA PHE A 289 34.45 -0.54 -1.32
C PHE A 289 34.28 -1.73 -2.27
N ALA A 290 35.34 -2.49 -2.56
CA ALA A 290 35.25 -3.67 -3.41
C ALA A 290 34.33 -4.76 -2.81
N SER A 291 34.35 -4.95 -1.49
CA SER A 291 33.41 -5.85 -0.80
C SER A 291 31.95 -5.38 -0.95
N ALA A 292 31.72 -4.07 -0.78
CA ALA A 292 30.40 -3.47 -0.98
C ALA A 292 29.92 -3.57 -2.43
N LEU A 293 30.81 -3.32 -3.39
CA LEU A 293 30.55 -3.46 -4.82
C LEU A 293 30.15 -4.90 -5.18
N ALA A 294 30.82 -5.92 -4.64
CA ALA A 294 30.41 -7.30 -4.83
C ALA A 294 28.99 -7.58 -4.28
N SER A 295 28.60 -6.89 -3.20
CA SER A 295 27.25 -7.00 -2.58
C SER A 295 26.15 -6.36 -3.43
N THR A 296 26.51 -5.51 -4.41
CA THR A 296 25.56 -4.98 -5.41
C THR A 296 25.17 -6.01 -6.47
N TRP A 297 25.85 -7.16 -6.52
CA TRP A 297 25.67 -8.22 -7.51
C TRP A 297 26.01 -7.85 -8.97
N ILE A 298 26.79 -6.79 -9.18
CA ILE A 298 27.26 -6.35 -10.51
C ILE A 298 27.91 -7.46 -11.36
N SER A 299 28.50 -8.49 -10.73
CA SER A 299 29.16 -9.64 -11.40
C SER A 299 28.51 -11.00 -11.10
N ILE A 300 27.25 -11.00 -10.66
CA ILE A 300 26.44 -12.21 -10.57
C ILE A 300 25.64 -12.34 -11.86
N ASP A 301 25.68 -13.53 -12.46
CA ASP A 301 24.96 -13.78 -13.70
C ASP A 301 23.44 -13.66 -13.53
N LYS A 302 22.77 -13.24 -14.60
CA LYS A 302 21.32 -13.03 -14.61
C LYS A 302 20.51 -14.28 -14.25
N THR A 303 21.02 -15.48 -14.56
CA THR A 303 20.33 -16.73 -14.21
C THR A 303 20.23 -16.92 -12.70
N ARG A 304 21.31 -16.62 -11.96
CA ARG A 304 21.27 -16.63 -10.48
C ARG A 304 20.44 -15.48 -9.90
N GLN A 305 20.53 -14.29 -10.50
CA GLN A 305 19.72 -13.15 -10.05
C GLN A 305 18.22 -13.42 -10.22
N GLY A 306 17.83 -14.10 -11.31
CA GLY A 306 16.44 -14.42 -11.64
C GLY A 306 15.74 -15.31 -10.60
N LEU A 307 16.48 -16.00 -9.72
CA LEU A 307 15.89 -16.69 -8.56
C LEU A 307 15.13 -15.73 -7.63
N MET A 308 15.45 -14.44 -7.69
CA MET A 308 14.82 -13.40 -6.87
C MET A 308 13.62 -12.74 -7.56
N ASP A 309 13.34 -13.07 -8.82
CA ASP A 309 12.30 -12.41 -9.61
C ASP A 309 10.90 -12.64 -9.04
N ILE A 310 10.67 -13.77 -8.35
CA ILE A 310 9.42 -14.04 -7.61
C ILE A 310 9.10 -12.96 -6.56
N PHE A 311 10.13 -12.29 -6.02
CA PHE A 311 9.97 -11.22 -5.04
C PHE A 311 9.86 -9.83 -5.67
N LEU A 312 9.99 -9.73 -7.00
CA LEU A 312 9.78 -8.47 -7.69
C LEU A 312 8.28 -8.17 -7.78
N LYS A 313 7.93 -6.98 -7.32
CA LYS A 313 6.58 -6.45 -7.43
C LYS A 313 6.20 -6.29 -8.92
N PRO A 314 5.04 -6.83 -9.36
CA PRO A 314 4.55 -6.55 -10.71
C PRO A 314 4.28 -5.05 -10.89
N ARG A 315 4.49 -4.56 -12.12
CA ARG A 315 4.38 -3.12 -12.41
C ARG A 315 2.95 -2.61 -12.18
N GLY A 316 2.81 -1.57 -11.37
CA GLY A 316 1.54 -0.90 -11.09
C GLY A 316 0.62 -1.65 -10.13
N GLU A 317 1.09 -2.71 -9.49
CA GLU A 317 0.44 -3.23 -8.29
C GLU A 317 0.61 -2.26 -7.13
N THR A 318 -0.30 -2.28 -6.17
CA THR A 318 -0.17 -1.54 -4.92
C THR A 318 0.76 -2.28 -3.97
N ASP A 319 1.54 -1.54 -3.20
CA ASP A 319 2.21 -2.16 -2.07
C ASP A 319 1.17 -2.46 -1.00
N THR A 320 1.40 -3.54 -0.25
CA THR A 320 0.71 -3.80 1.00
C THR A 320 1.70 -3.57 2.14
N VAL A 321 1.20 -3.48 3.37
CA VAL A 321 2.09 -3.40 4.54
C VAL A 321 3.02 -4.61 4.61
N PHE A 322 2.51 -5.80 4.24
CA PHE A 322 3.29 -7.03 4.22
C PHE A 322 4.35 -7.04 3.12
N SER A 323 4.06 -6.53 1.91
CA SER A 323 5.07 -6.45 0.85
C SER A 323 6.22 -5.53 1.26
N GLN A 324 5.93 -4.40 1.92
CA GLN A 324 6.93 -3.47 2.42
C GLN A 324 7.83 -4.11 3.48
N PHE A 325 7.25 -4.81 4.46
CA PHE A 325 8.03 -5.55 5.47
C PHE A 325 8.85 -6.68 4.84
N GLY A 326 8.26 -7.43 3.91
CA GLY A 326 8.96 -8.47 3.16
C GLY A 326 10.21 -7.92 2.47
N MET A 327 10.07 -6.81 1.73
CA MET A 327 11.19 -6.17 1.04
C MET A 327 12.26 -5.65 2.00
N MET A 328 11.87 -5.06 3.13
CA MET A 328 12.80 -4.65 4.18
C MET A 328 13.59 -5.84 4.75
N LEU A 329 12.93 -6.96 5.02
CA LEU A 329 13.59 -8.19 5.50
C LEU A 329 14.57 -8.75 4.46
N MET A 330 14.22 -8.66 3.17
CA MET A 330 15.14 -9.05 2.08
C MET A 330 16.38 -8.15 2.03
N ASP A 331 16.21 -6.84 2.21
CA ASP A 331 17.33 -5.90 2.27
C ASP A 331 18.23 -6.15 3.48
N MET A 332 17.63 -6.34 4.67
CA MET A 332 18.36 -6.69 5.89
C MET A 332 19.05 -8.05 5.78
N GLY A 333 18.43 -8.99 5.07
CA GLY A 333 18.99 -10.29 4.73
C GLY A 333 20.16 -10.20 3.75
N GLY A 334 20.49 -9.02 3.21
CA GLY A 334 21.59 -8.81 2.28
C GLY A 334 21.27 -9.22 0.84
N PHE A 335 20.01 -9.14 0.42
CA PHE A 335 19.58 -9.41 -0.96
C PHE A 335 19.30 -8.13 -1.77
N LYS A 336 19.88 -7.01 -1.34
CA LYS A 336 19.71 -5.70 -1.99
C LYS A 336 20.23 -5.67 -3.43
N GLY A 337 21.24 -6.49 -3.75
CA GLY A 337 21.73 -6.67 -5.12
C GLY A 337 20.67 -7.17 -6.12
N ARG A 338 19.49 -7.65 -5.68
CA ARG A 338 18.37 -8.00 -6.56
C ARG A 338 17.88 -6.82 -7.43
N ASN A 339 18.16 -5.60 -7.01
CA ASN A 339 17.81 -4.39 -7.75
C ASN A 339 18.82 -4.03 -8.86
N MET A 340 19.93 -4.76 -8.98
CA MET A 340 20.94 -4.55 -10.02
C MET A 340 20.44 -5.04 -11.39
N LYS A 341 20.43 -4.15 -12.37
CA LYS A 341 20.03 -4.41 -13.76
C LYS A 341 21.25 -4.46 -14.70
N PHE A 342 22.34 -3.79 -14.30
CA PHE A 342 23.59 -3.73 -15.04
C PHE A 342 24.53 -4.89 -14.65
N HIS A 343 25.15 -5.54 -15.64
CA HIS A 343 26.05 -6.66 -15.44
C HIS A 343 27.42 -6.37 -16.05
N LEU A 344 28.46 -6.64 -15.27
CA LEU A 344 29.84 -6.72 -15.74
C LEU A 344 30.44 -8.03 -15.27
N ASP A 345 31.10 -8.73 -16.20
CA ASP A 345 31.83 -9.93 -15.83
C ASP A 345 32.92 -9.61 -14.80
N GLN A 346 33.20 -10.56 -13.92
CA GLN A 346 34.15 -10.37 -12.83
C GLN A 346 35.52 -9.87 -13.35
N ASP A 347 35.99 -10.38 -14.48
CA ASP A 347 37.25 -9.94 -15.06
C ASP A 347 37.21 -8.50 -15.59
N GLN A 348 36.06 -8.05 -16.09
CA GLN A 348 35.87 -6.66 -16.52
C GLN A 348 35.88 -5.70 -15.32
N VAL A 349 35.18 -6.06 -14.24
CA VAL A 349 35.19 -5.28 -12.99
C VAL A 349 36.62 -5.18 -12.44
N LEU A 350 37.32 -6.31 -12.34
CA LEU A 350 38.69 -6.33 -11.83
C LEU A 350 39.66 -5.57 -12.74
N SER A 351 39.48 -5.59 -14.06
CA SER A 351 40.32 -4.81 -14.99
C SER A 351 40.19 -3.31 -14.72
N LYS A 352 38.95 -2.80 -14.64
CA LYS A 352 38.69 -1.37 -14.37
C LYS A 352 39.23 -0.93 -13.00
N ILE A 353 39.04 -1.77 -11.98
CA ILE A 353 39.56 -1.47 -10.64
C ILE A 353 41.09 -1.48 -10.60
N LYS A 354 41.76 -2.39 -11.34
CA LYS A 354 43.22 -2.48 -11.39
C LYS A 354 43.85 -1.20 -11.94
N GLU A 355 43.21 -0.59 -12.94
CA GLU A 355 43.68 0.66 -13.54
C GLU A 355 43.63 1.82 -12.54
N LEU A 356 42.61 1.85 -11.68
CA LEU A 356 42.41 2.91 -10.68
C LEU A 356 43.21 2.69 -9.38
N PHE A 357 43.36 1.44 -8.93
CA PHE A 357 44.00 1.10 -7.66
C PHE A 357 45.12 0.05 -7.83
N PRO A 358 46.21 0.34 -8.57
CA PRO A 358 47.22 -0.65 -8.89
C PRO A 358 47.98 -1.19 -7.68
N LEU A 359 48.14 -0.38 -6.63
CA LEU A 359 48.87 -0.75 -5.41
C LEU A 359 48.07 -1.71 -4.52
N ASP A 360 46.79 -1.39 -4.28
CA ASP A 360 45.89 -2.17 -3.41
C ASP A 360 45.20 -3.32 -4.16
N PHE A 361 45.42 -3.43 -5.47
CA PHE A 361 44.75 -4.40 -6.34
C PHE A 361 44.80 -5.86 -5.85
N PRO A 362 45.91 -6.40 -5.31
CA PRO A 362 45.93 -7.79 -4.83
C PRO A 362 44.89 -8.06 -3.74
N ASP A 363 44.76 -7.14 -2.78
CA ASP A 363 43.83 -7.25 -1.66
C ASP A 363 42.39 -6.97 -2.09
N ILE A 364 42.19 -5.97 -2.97
CA ILE A 364 40.90 -5.70 -3.59
C ILE A 364 40.39 -6.93 -4.36
N LYS A 365 41.24 -7.51 -5.23
CA LYS A 365 40.88 -8.69 -6.03
C LYS A 365 40.48 -9.85 -5.13
N LYS A 366 41.28 -10.15 -4.11
CA LYS A 366 40.98 -11.22 -3.15
C LYS A 366 39.64 -10.97 -2.46
N THR A 367 39.39 -9.74 -2.01
CA THR A 367 38.18 -9.37 -1.27
C THR A 367 36.94 -9.45 -2.15
N PHE A 368 36.98 -8.84 -3.33
CA PHE A 368 35.89 -8.86 -4.30
C PHE A 368 35.52 -10.29 -4.69
N VAL A 369 36.50 -11.11 -5.08
CA VAL A 369 36.25 -12.50 -5.51
C VAL A 369 35.67 -13.33 -4.38
N ASN A 370 36.22 -13.24 -3.17
CA ASN A 370 35.71 -13.98 -2.01
C ASN A 370 34.27 -13.58 -1.68
N LYS A 371 33.96 -12.28 -1.69
CA LYS A 371 32.61 -11.79 -1.40
C LYS A 371 31.63 -12.16 -2.51
N ASN A 372 32.01 -12.01 -3.77
CA ASN A 372 31.18 -12.39 -4.92
C ASN A 372 30.84 -13.89 -4.91
N ASN A 373 31.81 -14.75 -4.56
CA ASN A 373 31.56 -16.19 -4.41
C ASN A 373 30.60 -16.49 -3.25
N LYS A 374 30.73 -15.81 -2.11
CA LYS A 374 29.77 -15.95 -0.99
C LYS A 374 28.35 -15.55 -1.39
N GLU A 375 28.17 -14.46 -2.15
CA GLU A 375 26.85 -14.06 -2.64
C GLU A 375 26.28 -15.10 -3.62
N LYS A 376 27.12 -15.68 -4.50
CA LYS A 376 26.71 -16.79 -5.39
C LYS A 376 26.29 -18.03 -4.61
N GLU A 377 27.06 -18.46 -3.62
CA GLU A 377 26.73 -19.60 -2.75
C GLU A 377 25.41 -19.38 -2.01
N LYS A 378 25.20 -18.16 -1.51
CA LYS A 378 23.97 -17.75 -0.84
C LYS A 378 22.76 -17.85 -1.77
N LEU A 379 22.86 -17.34 -3.00
CA LEU A 379 21.80 -17.48 -4.00
C LEU A 379 21.58 -18.93 -4.41
N ASP A 380 22.65 -19.71 -4.60
CA ASP A 380 22.57 -21.12 -4.94
C ASP A 380 21.86 -21.94 -3.84
N SER A 381 22.01 -21.54 -2.56
CA SER A 381 21.28 -22.14 -1.43
C SER A 381 19.77 -21.86 -1.42
N LEU A 382 19.31 -20.84 -2.14
CA LEU A 382 17.90 -20.45 -2.22
C LEU A 382 17.13 -21.20 -3.32
N LYS A 383 17.79 -21.95 -4.21
CA LYS A 383 17.14 -22.64 -5.34
C LYS A 383 15.98 -23.54 -4.90
N ASP A 384 16.22 -24.42 -3.94
CA ASP A 384 15.19 -25.36 -3.47
C ASP A 384 14.08 -24.64 -2.68
N PRO A 385 14.37 -23.73 -1.73
CA PRO A 385 13.34 -22.92 -1.08
C PRO A 385 12.46 -22.13 -2.05
N VAL A 386 13.06 -21.44 -3.03
CA VAL A 386 12.32 -20.65 -4.03
C VAL A 386 11.47 -21.55 -4.91
N ALA A 387 12.00 -22.67 -5.40
CA ALA A 387 11.24 -23.60 -6.22
C ALA A 387 10.04 -24.21 -5.46
N ARG A 388 10.17 -24.47 -4.15
CA ARG A 388 9.03 -24.90 -3.31
C ARG A 388 8.01 -23.78 -3.16
N LEU A 389 8.46 -22.55 -2.97
CA LEU A 389 7.59 -21.39 -2.85
C LEU A 389 6.81 -21.16 -4.15
N GLU A 390 7.48 -21.14 -5.31
CA GLU A 390 6.86 -21.04 -6.64
C GLU A 390 5.82 -22.14 -6.86
N LYS A 391 6.15 -23.37 -6.47
CA LYS A 391 5.22 -24.50 -6.54
C LYS A 391 4.00 -24.29 -5.63
N SER A 392 4.20 -23.83 -4.39
CA SER A 392 3.07 -23.54 -3.49
C SER A 392 2.19 -22.39 -3.99
N VAL A 393 2.77 -21.34 -4.56
CA VAL A 393 2.02 -20.20 -5.11
C VAL A 393 1.23 -20.59 -6.37
N SER A 394 1.72 -21.56 -7.15
CA SER A 394 1.04 -22.04 -8.36
C SER A 394 0.03 -23.16 -8.12
N GLU A 395 0.19 -23.95 -7.05
CA GLU A 395 -0.69 -25.08 -6.72
C GLU A 395 -1.73 -24.76 -5.63
N ASP A 396 -1.42 -23.85 -4.70
CA ASP A 396 -2.33 -23.39 -3.65
C ASP A 396 -2.59 -21.89 -3.80
N ASN A 397 -3.87 -21.52 -4.02
CA ASN A 397 -4.38 -20.19 -3.72
C ASN A 397 -4.40 -20.00 -2.19
N SER A 398 -3.22 -20.04 -1.57
CA SER A 398 -3.10 -19.88 -0.12
C SER A 398 -3.56 -18.49 0.25
N ASP A 399 -4.61 -18.45 1.08
CA ASP A 399 -5.19 -17.24 1.64
C ASP A 399 -4.88 -17.22 3.14
N PRO A 400 -3.65 -16.84 3.52
CA PRO A 400 -3.18 -16.97 4.90
C PRO A 400 -3.98 -16.06 5.85
N LEU A 401 -4.49 -14.94 5.38
CA LEU A 401 -5.28 -13.98 6.16
C LEU A 401 -6.79 -14.17 6.00
N GLY A 402 -7.24 -15.02 5.08
CA GLY A 402 -8.65 -15.26 4.83
C GLY A 402 -9.34 -14.12 4.08
N ASP A 403 -8.60 -13.27 3.35
CA ASP A 403 -9.12 -12.07 2.70
C ASP A 403 -10.17 -12.37 1.62
N THR A 404 -10.25 -13.62 1.14
CA THR A 404 -11.27 -14.06 0.18
C THR A 404 -12.54 -14.63 0.81
N PHE A 405 -12.60 -14.84 2.13
CA PHE A 405 -13.83 -15.28 2.80
C PHE A 405 -15.01 -14.28 2.65
N PRO A 406 -14.81 -12.95 2.78
CA PRO A 406 -15.91 -11.98 2.66
C PRO A 406 -16.64 -12.00 1.31
N VAL A 407 -15.95 -12.42 0.24
CA VAL A 407 -16.51 -12.51 -1.12
C VAL A 407 -17.01 -13.91 -1.49
N LEU A 408 -16.90 -14.87 -0.57
CA LEU A 408 -17.28 -16.26 -0.81
C LEU A 408 -18.82 -16.42 -0.76
N GLU A 409 -19.43 -16.71 -1.90
CA GLU A 409 -20.90 -16.91 -1.97
C GLU A 409 -21.34 -18.29 -1.47
N SER A 410 -20.50 -19.32 -1.66
CA SER A 410 -20.83 -20.70 -1.28
C SER A 410 -19.62 -21.59 -1.01
N MET A 411 -19.85 -22.70 -0.29
CA MET A 411 -18.86 -23.76 -0.03
C MET A 411 -18.31 -24.40 -1.31
N LYS A 412 -19.01 -24.30 -2.44
CA LYS A 412 -18.55 -24.84 -3.72
C LYS A 412 -17.38 -24.04 -4.29
N ASP A 413 -17.38 -22.74 -4.04
CA ASP A 413 -16.38 -21.78 -4.53
C ASP A 413 -15.15 -21.73 -3.61
N ALA A 414 -15.27 -22.30 -2.40
CA ALA A 414 -14.23 -22.32 -1.40
C ALA A 414 -13.08 -23.27 -1.76
N THR A 415 -11.85 -22.88 -1.44
CA THR A 415 -10.68 -23.77 -1.48
C THR A 415 -10.82 -24.91 -0.47
N LYS A 416 -9.97 -25.94 -0.57
CA LYS A 416 -10.00 -27.07 0.39
C LYS A 416 -9.80 -26.58 1.82
N GLU A 417 -8.84 -25.68 2.03
CA GLU A 417 -8.53 -25.09 3.33
C GLU A 417 -9.71 -24.27 3.88
N GLN A 418 -10.34 -23.44 3.04
CA GLN A 418 -11.51 -22.65 3.46
C GLN A 418 -12.69 -23.54 3.85
N ARG A 419 -12.97 -24.59 3.08
CA ARG A 419 -14.03 -25.56 3.43
C ARG A 419 -13.74 -26.23 4.76
N PHE A 420 -12.48 -26.58 5.00
CA PHE A 420 -12.06 -27.20 6.24
C PHE A 420 -12.27 -26.26 7.43
N MET A 421 -11.87 -24.98 7.30
CA MET A 421 -12.13 -23.94 8.31
C MET A 421 -13.63 -23.74 8.58
N LEU A 422 -14.46 -23.69 7.53
CA LEU A 422 -15.90 -23.52 7.65
C LEU A 422 -16.57 -24.73 8.34
N LYS A 423 -16.10 -25.95 8.05
CA LYS A 423 -16.51 -27.16 8.78
C LYS A 423 -16.07 -27.13 10.24
N GLY A 424 -14.83 -26.75 10.51
CA GLY A 424 -14.29 -26.59 11.87
C GLY A 424 -15.09 -25.55 12.66
N ALA A 425 -15.49 -24.45 12.04
CA ALA A 425 -16.37 -23.45 12.64
C ALA A 425 -17.75 -24.03 12.98
N ALA A 426 -18.37 -24.76 12.04
CA ALA A 426 -19.66 -25.45 12.28
C ALA A 426 -19.57 -26.43 13.46
N ALA A 427 -18.53 -27.26 13.51
CA ALA A 427 -18.29 -28.21 14.59
C ALA A 427 -18.01 -27.50 15.93
N GLY A 428 -17.18 -26.45 15.91
CA GLY A 428 -16.89 -25.63 17.09
C GLY A 428 -18.13 -24.97 17.66
N MET A 429 -19.02 -24.43 16.81
CA MET A 429 -20.29 -23.86 17.22
C MET A 429 -21.25 -24.91 17.80
N ARG A 430 -21.28 -26.12 17.24
CA ARG A 430 -22.09 -27.24 17.76
C ARG A 430 -21.63 -27.65 19.15
N ARG A 431 -20.30 -27.78 19.34
CA ARG A 431 -19.68 -28.05 20.64
C ARG A 431 -19.94 -26.93 21.63
N LEU A 432 -19.86 -25.66 21.20
CA LEU A 432 -20.19 -24.50 22.03
C LEU A 432 -21.64 -24.57 22.52
N ARG A 433 -22.61 -24.81 21.63
CA ARG A 433 -24.04 -24.94 21.98
C ARG A 433 -24.27 -25.99 23.06
N ARG A 434 -23.62 -27.16 22.97
CA ARG A 434 -23.75 -28.24 23.97
C ARG A 434 -23.16 -27.90 25.33
N ASN A 435 -22.20 -26.98 25.36
CA ASN A 435 -21.50 -26.57 26.58
C ASN A 435 -22.09 -25.31 27.22
N LEU A 436 -23.13 -24.72 26.62
CA LEU A 436 -23.87 -23.63 27.25
C LEU A 436 -24.56 -24.15 28.52
N SER A 437 -24.58 -23.31 29.55
CA SER A 437 -25.44 -23.55 30.71
C SER A 437 -26.93 -23.37 30.34
N ASP A 438 -27.84 -23.96 31.11
CA ASP A 438 -29.29 -23.82 30.92
C ASP A 438 -29.71 -22.32 30.86
N GLU A 439 -29.11 -21.46 31.69
CA GLU A 439 -29.37 -20.02 31.69
C GLU A 439 -28.89 -19.33 30.40
N GLU A 440 -27.75 -19.73 29.86
CA GLU A 440 -27.23 -19.20 28.59
C GLU A 440 -28.03 -19.70 27.39
N GLU A 441 -28.50 -20.95 27.44
CA GLU A 441 -29.37 -21.50 26.41
C GLU A 441 -30.72 -20.81 26.40
N GLU A 442 -31.34 -20.60 27.57
CA GLU A 442 -32.62 -19.87 27.72
C GLU A 442 -32.54 -18.46 27.13
N ARG A 443 -31.40 -17.78 27.26
CA ARG A 443 -31.16 -16.46 26.63
C ARG A 443 -31.15 -16.47 25.11
N LEU A 444 -31.11 -17.63 24.45
CA LEU A 444 -31.24 -17.75 23.00
C LEU A 444 -32.71 -17.99 22.58
N TYR A 445 -33.62 -18.29 23.51
CA TYR A 445 -35.05 -18.49 23.25
C TYR A 445 -35.85 -17.18 23.32
N MET A 446 -35.46 -16.22 22.47
CA MET A 446 -36.14 -14.93 22.31
C MET A 446 -36.76 -14.77 20.90
N PRO A 447 -37.68 -13.80 20.70
CA PRO A 447 -38.24 -13.49 19.38
C PRO A 447 -37.15 -13.09 18.37
N ASN A 448 -37.41 -13.28 17.07
CA ASN A 448 -36.45 -12.97 16.00
C ASN A 448 -35.92 -11.52 16.07
N ASP A 449 -36.79 -10.54 16.38
CA ASP A 449 -36.39 -9.14 16.53
C ASP A 449 -35.35 -8.94 17.64
N GLU A 450 -35.45 -9.67 18.75
CA GLU A 450 -34.49 -9.60 19.84
C GLU A 450 -33.17 -10.30 19.47
N LEU A 451 -33.21 -11.42 18.75
CA LEU A 451 -32.01 -12.07 18.22
C LEU A 451 -31.26 -11.14 17.26
N ILE A 452 -31.96 -10.47 16.35
CA ILE A 452 -31.36 -9.50 15.41
C ILE A 452 -30.74 -8.33 16.18
N ASN A 453 -31.42 -7.80 17.19
CA ASN A 453 -30.87 -6.76 18.06
C ASN A 453 -29.59 -7.24 18.77
N MET A 454 -29.54 -8.49 19.22
CA MET A 454 -28.35 -9.07 19.83
C MET A 454 -27.20 -9.19 18.82
N ILE A 455 -27.46 -9.62 17.58
CA ILE A 455 -26.47 -9.64 16.49
C ILE A 455 -25.91 -8.24 16.26
N ILE A 456 -26.77 -7.21 16.20
CA ILE A 456 -26.34 -5.81 16.05
C ILE A 456 -25.43 -5.39 17.21
N LEU A 457 -25.85 -5.61 18.46
CA LEU A 457 -25.05 -5.20 19.62
C LEU A 457 -23.70 -5.91 19.69
N LEU A 458 -23.65 -7.20 19.34
CA LEU A 458 -22.42 -7.98 19.36
C LEU A 458 -21.48 -7.59 18.21
N THR A 459 -22.00 -7.39 16.99
CA THR A 459 -21.20 -6.88 15.86
C THR A 459 -20.70 -5.46 16.10
N GLU A 460 -21.46 -4.65 16.83
CA GLU A 460 -21.01 -3.33 17.22
C GLU A 460 -19.85 -3.35 18.22
N LYS A 461 -19.86 -4.31 19.15
CA LYS A 461 -18.88 -4.42 20.24
C LYS A 461 -17.61 -5.19 19.86
N VAL A 462 -17.75 -6.34 19.20
CA VAL A 462 -16.67 -7.33 19.02
C VAL A 462 -16.66 -8.02 17.65
N GLY A 463 -17.59 -7.68 16.74
CA GLY A 463 -17.74 -8.37 15.47
C GLY A 463 -17.47 -7.50 14.24
N PRO A 464 -17.52 -8.10 13.04
CA PRO A 464 -17.32 -7.38 11.80
C PRO A 464 -18.47 -6.39 11.56
N LYS A 465 -18.15 -5.24 10.97
CA LYS A 465 -19.17 -4.39 10.34
C LYS A 465 -19.63 -5.05 9.05
N LEU A 466 -20.90 -4.87 8.72
CA LEU A 466 -21.55 -5.59 7.63
C LEU A 466 -22.11 -4.63 6.58
N SER A 467 -22.26 -5.13 5.36
CA SER A 467 -22.92 -4.42 4.27
C SER A 467 -24.42 -4.25 4.46
N GLU A 468 -24.97 -3.30 3.70
CA GLU A 468 -26.42 -3.17 3.56
C GLU A 468 -27.06 -4.46 3.02
N ASP A 469 -26.41 -5.20 2.13
CA ASP A 469 -26.92 -6.49 1.63
C ASP A 469 -26.98 -7.54 2.74
N ALA A 470 -25.93 -7.59 3.56
CA ALA A 470 -25.85 -8.45 4.74
C ALA A 470 -26.99 -8.16 5.73
N TRP A 471 -27.15 -6.89 6.09
CA TRP A 471 -28.22 -6.48 6.99
C TRP A 471 -29.60 -6.70 6.38
N ASN A 472 -29.79 -6.43 5.08
CA ASN A 472 -31.06 -6.67 4.40
C ASN A 472 -31.51 -8.13 4.52
N TRP A 473 -30.61 -9.11 4.40
CA TRP A 473 -31.01 -10.50 4.51
C TRP A 473 -31.18 -10.98 5.95
N ILE A 474 -30.36 -10.50 6.89
CA ILE A 474 -30.46 -10.82 8.32
C ILE A 474 -31.76 -10.25 8.90
N ASP A 475 -32.08 -9.00 8.53
CA ASP A 475 -33.27 -8.30 9.00
C ASP A 475 -34.58 -8.94 8.54
N ASN A 476 -34.54 -9.68 7.43
CA ASN A 476 -35.69 -10.37 6.82
C ASN A 476 -35.58 -11.91 6.98
N GLU A 477 -34.77 -12.42 7.92
CA GLU A 477 -34.65 -13.85 8.16
C GLU A 477 -35.71 -14.35 9.15
N ASP A 478 -36.51 -15.31 8.69
CA ASP A 478 -37.60 -15.89 9.48
C ASP A 478 -37.15 -17.14 10.26
N ASN A 479 -36.07 -17.81 9.83
CA ASN A 479 -35.57 -19.01 10.50
C ASN A 479 -34.88 -18.66 11.83
N THR A 480 -35.62 -18.82 12.94
CA THR A 480 -35.14 -18.57 14.31
C THR A 480 -33.88 -19.36 14.67
N GLU A 481 -33.75 -20.63 14.23
CA GLU A 481 -32.55 -21.42 14.54
C GLU A 481 -31.31 -20.90 13.79
N LEU A 482 -31.49 -20.39 12.57
CA LEU A 482 -30.40 -19.74 11.85
C LEU A 482 -29.97 -18.45 12.54
N LEU A 483 -30.92 -17.63 13.02
CA LEU A 483 -30.60 -16.42 13.78
C LEU A 483 -29.85 -16.74 15.09
N ARG A 484 -30.26 -17.79 15.82
CA ARG A 484 -29.53 -18.27 17.02
C ARG A 484 -28.11 -18.70 16.68
N PHE A 485 -27.94 -19.42 15.57
CA PHE A 485 -26.62 -19.78 15.07
C PHE A 485 -25.75 -18.56 14.77
N LEU A 486 -26.29 -17.51 14.14
CA LEU A 486 -25.56 -16.27 13.89
C LEU A 486 -25.17 -15.55 15.19
N VAL A 487 -26.05 -15.54 16.21
CA VAL A 487 -25.70 -15.01 17.54
C VAL A 487 -24.49 -15.74 18.12
N LEU A 488 -24.50 -17.08 18.10
CA LEU A 488 -23.37 -17.89 18.59
C LEU A 488 -22.07 -17.58 17.82
N LEU A 489 -22.15 -17.44 16.50
CA LEU A 489 -21.00 -17.10 15.65
C LEU A 489 -20.36 -15.76 16.05
N VAL A 490 -21.18 -14.73 16.30
CA VAL A 490 -20.67 -13.39 16.65
C VAL A 490 -20.19 -13.33 18.11
N MET A 491 -20.75 -14.15 19.01
CA MET A 491 -20.34 -14.22 20.43
C MET A 491 -18.89 -14.70 20.62
N ILE A 492 -18.33 -15.45 19.67
CA ILE A 492 -16.96 -15.96 19.78
C ILE A 492 -15.97 -14.80 19.67
N ASP A 493 -15.36 -14.43 20.80
CA ASP A 493 -14.31 -13.41 20.86
C ASP A 493 -12.95 -14.01 20.48
N ASN A 494 -12.69 -14.10 19.18
CA ASN A 494 -11.40 -14.47 18.62
C ASN A 494 -10.92 -13.39 17.64
N GLY A 495 -9.78 -12.77 17.97
CA GLY A 495 -9.16 -11.69 17.20
C GLY A 495 -8.23 -12.15 16.07
N GLU A 496 -8.12 -13.45 15.79
CA GLU A 496 -7.37 -13.96 14.65
C GLU A 496 -7.99 -13.46 13.33
N GLN A 497 -7.19 -12.79 12.49
CA GLN A 497 -7.65 -12.15 11.26
C GLN A 497 -8.39 -13.12 10.32
N LYS A 498 -7.88 -14.35 10.19
CA LYS A 498 -8.49 -15.38 9.33
C LYS A 498 -9.87 -15.79 9.83
N PHE A 499 -10.02 -15.97 11.14
CA PHE A 499 -11.32 -16.24 11.76
C PHE A 499 -12.26 -15.04 11.65
N TRP A 500 -11.75 -13.81 11.81
CA TRP A 500 -12.51 -12.58 11.60
C TRP A 500 -13.10 -12.50 10.18
N ASN A 501 -12.27 -12.69 9.17
CA ASN A 501 -12.68 -12.65 7.77
C ASN A 501 -13.66 -13.79 7.43
N MET A 502 -13.47 -14.99 7.99
CA MET A 502 -14.43 -16.10 7.87
C MET A 502 -15.80 -15.74 8.47
N ARG A 503 -15.84 -15.17 9.68
CA ARG A 503 -17.09 -14.69 10.30
C ARG A 503 -17.78 -13.64 9.44
N LYS A 504 -17.01 -12.67 8.91
CA LYS A 504 -17.51 -11.66 7.98
C LYS A 504 -18.11 -12.32 6.73
N GLY A 505 -17.43 -13.29 6.13
CA GLY A 505 -17.93 -14.05 4.97
C GLY A 505 -19.26 -14.74 5.23
N ILE A 506 -19.40 -15.44 6.36
CA ILE A 506 -20.65 -16.10 6.74
C ILE A 506 -21.79 -15.07 6.91
N LEU A 507 -21.53 -13.92 7.56
CA LEU A 507 -22.54 -12.89 7.78
C LEU A 507 -22.88 -12.08 6.52
N GLU A 508 -21.93 -11.89 5.61
CA GLU A 508 -22.15 -11.20 4.34
C GLU A 508 -22.99 -12.03 3.37
N ASN A 509 -22.84 -13.36 3.37
CA ASN A 509 -23.45 -14.24 2.39
C ASN A 509 -24.49 -15.20 2.98
N LYS A 510 -25.78 -14.92 2.73
CA LYS A 510 -26.91 -15.77 3.17
C LYS A 510 -26.76 -17.24 2.76
N LYS A 511 -26.31 -17.51 1.54
CA LYS A 511 -26.17 -18.88 1.01
C LYS A 511 -25.08 -19.63 1.77
N LEU A 512 -23.91 -19.02 1.91
CA LEU A 512 -22.82 -19.57 2.73
C LEU A 512 -23.26 -19.81 4.18
N ALA A 513 -23.96 -18.86 4.79
CA ALA A 513 -24.50 -19.02 6.15
C ALA A 513 -25.40 -20.24 6.29
N LYS A 514 -26.29 -20.47 5.31
CA LYS A 514 -27.17 -21.64 5.29
C LYS A 514 -26.41 -22.94 5.12
N GLU A 515 -25.43 -22.99 4.23
CA GLU A 515 -24.61 -24.20 4.03
C GLU A 515 -23.79 -24.54 5.29
N VAL A 516 -23.24 -23.53 5.98
CA VAL A 516 -22.53 -23.74 7.25
C VAL A 516 -23.49 -24.14 8.37
N PHE A 517 -24.70 -23.56 8.39
CA PHE A 517 -25.75 -23.94 9.33
C PHE A 517 -26.25 -25.38 9.12
N GLU A 518 -26.33 -25.85 7.87
CA GLU A 518 -26.63 -27.24 7.56
C GLU A 518 -25.57 -28.18 8.14
N LEU A 519 -24.28 -27.85 7.98
CA LEU A 519 -23.17 -28.58 8.59
C LEU A 519 -23.22 -28.55 10.12
N TYR A 520 -23.58 -27.42 10.72
CA TYR A 520 -23.74 -27.29 12.17
C TYR A 520 -24.83 -28.23 12.71
N ASN A 521 -25.88 -28.48 11.93
CA ASN A 521 -26.95 -29.39 12.30
C ASN A 521 -26.62 -30.87 12.05
N ASP A 522 -25.61 -31.17 11.22
CA ASP A 522 -25.13 -32.53 10.97
C ASP A 522 -24.60 -33.16 12.27
N PRO A 523 -25.14 -34.31 12.72
CA PRO A 523 -24.67 -35.03 13.90
C PRO A 523 -23.18 -35.42 13.84
N ASP A 524 -22.66 -35.68 12.65
CA ASP A 524 -21.34 -36.26 12.45
C ASP A 524 -20.25 -35.19 12.26
N ILE A 525 -20.61 -33.90 12.20
CA ILE A 525 -19.65 -32.80 11.92
C ILE A 525 -18.55 -32.67 12.97
N GLU A 526 -18.78 -33.13 14.20
CA GLU A 526 -17.78 -33.08 15.28
C GLU A 526 -16.61 -34.04 15.06
N SER A 527 -16.77 -35.08 14.24
CA SER A 527 -15.65 -35.94 13.84
C SER A 527 -14.56 -35.18 13.07
N VAL A 528 -14.91 -34.04 12.43
CA VAL A 528 -13.94 -33.16 11.76
C VAL A 528 -12.98 -32.50 12.76
N LEU A 529 -13.37 -32.32 14.03
CA LEU A 529 -12.47 -31.81 15.08
C LEU A 529 -11.48 -32.88 15.56
N GLU A 530 -11.82 -34.17 15.43
CA GLU A 530 -10.90 -35.27 15.76
C GLU A 530 -9.79 -35.37 14.70
N GLU A 531 -10.10 -35.11 13.43
CA GLU A 531 -9.10 -34.97 12.35
C GLU A 531 -8.18 -33.75 12.50
N LEU A 532 -8.53 -32.78 13.37
CA LEU A 532 -7.73 -31.58 13.67
C LEU A 532 -6.74 -31.80 14.83
N GLU A 533 -6.98 -32.81 15.68
CA GLU A 533 -6.16 -33.12 16.86
C GLU A 533 -5.09 -34.19 16.58
N GLU A 534 -5.14 -34.86 15.42
CA GLU A 534 -4.10 -35.74 14.84
C GLU A 534 -3.14 -34.99 13.91
#